data_AF-A0A815U8T9-F1
#
_entry.id   AF-A0A815U8T9-F1
#
_cell.length_a   1.000
_cell.length_b   1.000
_cell.length_c   1.000
_cell.angle_alpha   90.00
_cell.angle_beta   90.00
_cell.angle_gamma   90.00
#
_symmetry.space_group_name_H-M   'P 1'
#
loop_
_entity.id
_entity.type
_entity.pdbx_description
1 polymer ?
#
loop_
_entity_poly.entity_id
_entity_poly.type
_entity_poly.pdbx_seq_one_letter_code
_entity_poly.pdbx_strand_id
1 'polypeptide(L)'
;MAAKYVDIDEQHSTQRFSDIVGEPCRMLMPIEGYEKKPLVSLEEAVEPIAEYVPDVRRKVYVAKVKCAELSPGKLSIDEAASITLYTMEWEPQDECLYHVLNKTLRNENRQTLKPWFLFLRLFLTALAQLPSISGTVYRGVKQDMSKEYAVGKTFVWWGFSSCTTKIQVLKNEQFMGATSQRTFFTIECDSGKNIQKYSCYKAEHEILLPAARQFRVEGCLKQGKHFYMIQLKEIQPPFPLIELVPITSTVKVPPPANPIPQNIISVNTQTKTKVIPSIHANAEWAQNGVIVAGGYGQGNGTNQLYWPFGLFVNDDRTVVIADYGNHRIMQWNKDNTTNGQVAAGGKGQGSRLDQLNMPTDVLIDKETDSLIICDWGNRRVVQWSRRSGTTQGAILMDSIGCWGLAMDDQRYLYVSDVEKHEVIRYQLGDKNGTLVAGGNGRGNGRNQLKSPTYLFVDRQQNVYVSDNGNHRVMKWNKGAKEGIVVAGGQSKGNALTQLAHPQGLFVDALGTLYVADQFNHRVMRWTQGAKSVTVIMGGYDSDANALNNPRGLSFDRYGNLYVADVCNHRIQQFSLQ
;
A
#
# COMPACT_ATOMS: atom_id res chain seq x y z
N MET A 1 -8.57 31.03 24.75
CA MET A 1 -7.27 30.35 24.81
C MET A 1 -7.17 29.41 23.63
N ALA A 2 -6.31 29.73 22.66
CA ALA A 2 -6.14 28.97 21.43
C ALA A 2 -5.24 27.75 21.68
N ALA A 3 -5.72 26.54 21.35
CA ALA A 3 -4.93 25.33 21.34
C ALA A 3 -4.33 25.12 19.93
N LYS A 4 -3.01 24.96 19.90
CA LYS A 4 -2.16 24.91 18.71
C LYS A 4 -2.40 23.63 17.90
N TYR A 5 -2.67 23.80 16.60
CA TYR A 5 -2.36 22.79 15.59
C TYR A 5 -0.84 22.62 15.54
N VAL A 6 -0.36 21.38 15.59
CA VAL A 6 1.04 21.07 15.30
C VAL A 6 1.15 20.97 13.78
N ASP A 7 1.69 22.02 13.16
CA ASP A 7 2.20 21.97 11.79
C ASP A 7 3.32 20.93 11.73
N ILE A 8 3.09 19.86 10.97
CA ILE A 8 4.13 18.95 10.50
C ILE A 8 4.42 19.35 9.06
N ASP A 9 5.12 20.46 8.86
CA ASP A 9 5.87 20.74 7.63
C ASP A 9 6.75 21.97 7.83
N GLU A 10 7.99 21.77 8.28
CA GLU A 10 9.07 22.75 8.03
C GLU A 10 10.49 22.18 8.29
N GLN A 11 10.64 21.00 8.90
CA GLN A 11 11.98 20.48 9.26
C GLN A 11 12.49 19.26 8.46
N HIS A 12 11.76 18.74 7.48
CA HIS A 12 12.19 17.54 6.72
C HIS A 12 12.68 17.78 5.27
N SER A 13 12.70 19.02 4.74
CA SER A 13 13.09 19.27 3.32
C SER A 13 14.60 19.22 3.00
N THR A 14 15.42 18.62 3.86
CA THR A 14 16.80 19.09 4.03
C THR A 14 17.87 18.48 3.10
N GLN A 15 17.53 17.50 2.24
CA GLN A 15 18.54 16.84 1.38
C GLN A 15 18.14 16.55 -0.09
N ARG A 16 16.98 17.05 -0.57
CA ARG A 16 16.44 16.78 -1.92
C ARG A 16 17.37 17.08 -3.10
N PHE A 17 18.37 17.94 -2.90
CA PHE A 17 19.22 18.46 -3.97
C PHE A 17 20.68 17.96 -3.90
N SER A 18 20.92 16.74 -3.44
CA SER A 18 22.26 16.15 -3.32
C SER A 18 22.66 15.24 -4.50
N ASP A 19 21.76 14.92 -5.43
CA ASP A 19 21.94 13.85 -6.41
C ASP A 19 22.75 14.20 -7.68
N ILE A 20 23.14 15.47 -7.87
CA ILE A 20 23.98 15.92 -8.99
C ILE A 20 25.48 15.70 -8.69
N VAL A 21 25.80 15.43 -7.42
CA VAL A 21 27.16 15.24 -6.96
C VAL A 21 27.77 14.01 -7.65
N GLY A 22 28.85 14.22 -8.41
CA GLY A 22 29.58 13.16 -9.10
C GLY A 22 28.94 12.65 -10.39
N GLU A 23 28.10 13.45 -11.05
CA GLU A 23 27.54 13.05 -12.35
C GLU A 23 28.63 12.88 -13.40
N PRO A 24 28.79 11.68 -13.99
CA PRO A 24 29.74 11.50 -15.05
C PRO A 24 29.29 12.35 -16.23
N CYS A 25 30.08 13.38 -16.57
CA CYS A 25 29.96 14.16 -17.79
C CYS A 25 30.36 13.31 -19.02
N ARG A 26 29.81 12.10 -19.14
CA ARG A 26 30.13 11.12 -20.15
C ARG A 26 28.84 10.68 -20.85
N MET A 27 28.98 10.44 -22.13
CA MET A 27 27.90 9.96 -22.97
C MET A 27 27.81 8.45 -22.82
N LEU A 28 26.71 8.00 -22.21
CA LEU A 28 26.37 6.58 -22.11
C LEU A 28 25.44 6.19 -23.26
N MET A 29 25.26 4.88 -23.49
CA MET A 29 24.32 4.39 -24.50
C MET A 29 22.88 4.85 -24.18
N PRO A 30 22.05 5.11 -25.22
CA PRO A 30 20.62 5.38 -25.08
C PRO A 30 19.90 4.31 -24.24
N ILE A 31 18.80 4.71 -23.60
CA ILE A 31 17.92 3.80 -22.87
C ILE A 31 16.79 3.43 -23.82
N GLU A 32 16.77 2.18 -24.27
CA GLU A 32 15.79 1.67 -25.26
C GLU A 32 15.16 0.35 -24.75
N GLY A 33 13.96 0.04 -25.22
CA GLY A 33 13.21 -1.18 -24.93
C GLY A 33 12.12 -1.05 -23.87
N TYR A 34 12.06 0.07 -23.13
CA TYR A 34 10.97 0.32 -22.19
C TYR A 34 9.69 0.78 -22.92
N GLU A 35 9.82 1.45 -24.06
CA GLU A 35 8.73 1.90 -24.91
C GLU A 35 7.88 0.75 -25.47
N LYS A 36 8.51 -0.43 -25.63
CA LYS A 36 7.87 -1.67 -26.09
C LYS A 36 7.15 -2.41 -24.96
N LYS A 37 7.28 -1.97 -23.71
CA LYS A 37 6.56 -2.58 -22.59
C LYS A 37 5.08 -2.19 -22.61
N PRO A 38 4.20 -3.08 -22.13
CA PRO A 38 2.80 -2.74 -21.94
C PRO A 38 2.66 -1.65 -20.87
N LEU A 39 1.62 -0.81 -21.00
CA LEU A 39 1.16 -0.01 -19.87
C LEU A 39 0.44 -0.94 -18.91
N VAL A 40 0.90 -0.94 -17.66
CA VAL A 40 0.41 -1.80 -16.57
C VAL A 40 0.05 -0.95 -15.36
N SER A 41 -0.59 -1.56 -14.37
CA SER A 41 -0.82 -0.92 -13.07
C SER A 41 0.50 -0.48 -12.41
N LEU A 42 0.47 0.53 -11.54
CA LEU A 42 1.67 0.96 -10.83
C LEU A 42 2.26 -0.14 -9.95
N GLU A 43 1.44 -1.03 -9.40
CA GLU A 43 1.86 -2.22 -8.65
C GLU A 43 2.69 -3.16 -9.53
N GLU A 44 2.18 -3.53 -10.71
CA GLU A 44 2.92 -4.34 -11.68
C GLU A 44 4.18 -3.62 -12.18
N ALA A 45 4.10 -2.29 -12.32
CA ALA A 45 5.20 -1.49 -12.82
C ALA A 45 6.40 -1.47 -11.85
N VAL A 46 6.13 -1.48 -10.54
CA VAL A 46 7.19 -1.49 -9.51
C VAL A 46 7.65 -2.88 -9.10
N GLU A 47 6.92 -3.94 -9.46
CA GLU A 47 7.22 -5.29 -8.96
C GLU A 47 8.65 -5.75 -9.30
N PRO A 48 9.19 -5.57 -10.52
CA PRO A 48 10.55 -5.97 -10.82
C PRO A 48 11.62 -5.13 -10.10
N ILE A 49 11.27 -3.93 -9.62
CA ILE A 49 12.21 -3.03 -8.92
C ILE A 49 12.11 -3.17 -7.39
N ALA A 50 11.17 -3.94 -6.89
CA ALA A 50 10.83 -3.95 -5.47
C ALA A 50 11.85 -4.67 -4.56
N GLU A 51 12.80 -5.40 -5.15
CA GLU A 51 13.99 -5.91 -4.46
C GLU A 51 15.08 -4.84 -4.33
N TYR A 52 15.11 -3.86 -5.24
CA TYR A 52 16.10 -2.77 -5.27
C TYR A 52 15.62 -1.53 -4.51
N VAL A 53 14.31 -1.39 -4.32
CA VAL A 53 13.66 -0.26 -3.65
C VAL A 53 12.82 -0.78 -2.48
N PRO A 54 13.41 -0.91 -1.29
CA PRO A 54 12.69 -1.26 -0.07
C PRO A 54 11.48 -0.35 0.15
N ASP A 55 10.40 -0.93 0.69
CA ASP A 55 9.12 -0.24 0.95
C ASP A 55 8.34 0.27 -0.27
N VAL A 56 8.83 0.11 -1.51
CA VAL A 56 8.15 0.65 -2.71
C VAL A 56 6.70 0.17 -2.83
N ARG A 57 6.41 -1.11 -2.54
CA ARG A 57 5.05 -1.68 -2.59
C ARG A 57 4.09 -0.98 -1.63
N ARG A 58 4.55 -0.61 -0.43
CA ARG A 58 3.77 0.17 0.54
C ARG A 58 3.58 1.60 0.08
N LYS A 59 4.59 2.18 -0.57
CA LYS A 59 4.57 3.57 -1.04
C LYS A 59 3.70 3.77 -2.28
N VAL A 60 3.56 2.76 -3.15
CA VAL A 60 2.55 2.75 -4.24
C VAL A 60 1.16 3.02 -3.69
N TYR A 61 0.79 2.32 -2.61
CA TYR A 61 -0.50 2.50 -1.95
C TYR A 61 -0.70 3.94 -1.45
N VAL A 62 0.30 4.53 -0.77
CA VAL A 62 0.23 5.91 -0.27
C VAL A 62 0.12 6.92 -1.42
N ALA A 63 0.87 6.71 -2.50
CA ALA A 63 0.82 7.56 -3.69
C ALA A 63 -0.57 7.53 -4.34
N LYS A 64 -1.18 6.34 -4.48
CA LYS A 64 -2.52 6.19 -5.05
C LYS A 64 -3.62 6.86 -4.23
N VAL A 65 -3.59 6.73 -2.89
CA VAL A 65 -4.52 7.43 -2.00
C VAL A 65 -4.44 8.94 -2.24
N LYS A 66 -3.21 9.49 -2.22
CA LYS A 66 -2.97 10.92 -2.40
C LYS A 66 -3.47 11.42 -3.77
N CYS A 67 -3.28 10.65 -4.84
CA CYS A 67 -3.77 11.01 -6.16
C CYS A 67 -5.29 10.90 -6.32
N ALA A 68 -5.92 9.92 -5.67
CA ALA A 68 -7.38 9.77 -5.68
C ALA A 68 -8.06 10.98 -5.01
N GLU A 69 -7.50 11.49 -3.90
CA GLU A 69 -7.98 12.69 -3.21
C GLU A 69 -7.83 13.98 -4.04
N LEU A 70 -6.76 14.08 -4.84
CA LEU A 70 -6.43 15.28 -5.62
C LEU A 70 -7.15 15.38 -6.98
N SER A 71 -7.87 14.32 -7.40
CA SER A 71 -8.41 14.11 -8.74
C SER A 71 -7.33 14.22 -9.84
N PRO A 72 -6.92 13.11 -10.49
CA PRO A 72 -5.71 13.08 -11.33
C PRO A 72 -5.82 13.90 -12.64
N GLY A 73 -6.96 14.56 -12.90
CA GLY A 73 -7.15 15.39 -14.08
C GLY A 73 -7.17 14.54 -15.35
N LYS A 74 -6.19 14.74 -16.24
CA LYS A 74 -6.05 13.99 -17.50
C LYS A 74 -5.31 12.66 -17.33
N LEU A 75 -4.54 12.49 -16.26
CA LEU A 75 -3.80 11.26 -15.99
C LEU A 75 -4.73 10.19 -15.40
N SER A 76 -4.42 8.93 -15.64
CA SER A 76 -4.96 7.84 -14.82
C SER A 76 -4.41 7.91 -13.38
N ILE A 77 -5.04 7.19 -12.45
CA ILE A 77 -4.56 7.13 -11.06
C ILE A 77 -3.15 6.52 -11.01
N ASP A 78 -2.87 5.47 -11.77
CA ASP A 78 -1.55 4.83 -11.85
C ASP A 78 -0.47 5.78 -12.38
N GLU A 79 -0.80 6.54 -13.44
CA GLU A 79 0.09 7.55 -14.02
C GLU A 79 0.38 8.67 -13.03
N ALA A 80 -0.65 9.25 -12.41
CA ALA A 80 -0.49 10.29 -11.40
C ALA A 80 0.30 9.78 -10.18
N ALA A 81 -0.03 8.57 -9.70
CA ALA A 81 0.63 7.97 -8.56
C ALA A 81 2.08 7.60 -8.85
N SER A 82 2.45 7.30 -10.10
CA SER A 82 3.85 7.07 -10.47
C SER A 82 4.70 8.34 -10.25
N ILE A 83 4.13 9.52 -10.54
CA ILE A 83 4.77 10.82 -10.29
C ILE A 83 4.82 11.12 -8.81
N THR A 84 3.71 10.92 -8.09
CA THR A 84 3.69 11.10 -6.65
C THR A 84 4.71 10.21 -5.96
N LEU A 85 4.74 8.91 -6.29
CA LEU A 85 5.69 7.93 -5.76
C LEU A 85 7.14 8.33 -6.02
N TYR A 86 7.44 8.83 -7.23
CA TYR A 86 8.77 9.33 -7.56
C TYR A 86 9.19 10.51 -6.68
N THR A 87 8.26 11.36 -6.24
CA THR A 87 8.55 12.50 -5.33
C THR A 87 8.47 12.16 -3.84
N MET A 88 8.11 10.93 -3.48
CA MET A 88 7.99 10.53 -2.08
C MET A 88 9.37 10.26 -1.46
N GLU A 89 9.54 10.69 -0.21
CA GLU A 89 10.68 10.33 0.62
C GLU A 89 10.25 9.40 1.77
N TRP A 90 11.19 8.56 2.20
CA TRP A 90 11.08 7.66 3.34
C TRP A 90 12.46 7.28 3.86
N GLU A 91 12.49 6.67 5.04
CA GLU A 91 13.74 6.26 5.68
C GLU A 91 14.02 4.78 5.45
N PRO A 92 15.25 4.40 5.07
CA PRO A 92 16.39 5.28 4.74
C PRO A 92 16.22 6.05 3.42
N GLN A 93 16.68 7.31 3.38
CA GLN A 93 16.47 8.18 2.20
C GLN A 93 17.14 7.66 0.93
N ASP A 94 18.34 7.09 1.04
CA ASP A 94 19.09 6.52 -0.09
C ASP A 94 18.43 5.28 -0.72
N GLU A 95 17.44 4.69 -0.02
CA GLU A 95 16.62 3.58 -0.49
C GLU A 95 15.31 4.03 -1.17
N CYS A 96 15.02 5.34 -1.22
CA CYS A 96 13.82 5.84 -1.89
C CYS A 96 13.88 5.65 -3.40
N LEU A 97 12.70 5.48 -4.01
CA LEU A 97 12.58 5.24 -5.47
C LEU A 97 13.32 6.30 -6.29
N TYR A 98 13.22 7.58 -5.91
CA TYR A 98 13.97 8.69 -6.51
C TYR A 98 15.48 8.42 -6.55
N HIS A 99 16.07 8.09 -5.41
CA HIS A 99 17.51 7.92 -5.26
C HIS A 99 18.00 6.68 -6.02
N VAL A 100 17.31 5.55 -5.86
CA VAL A 100 17.70 4.30 -6.51
C VAL A 100 17.53 4.37 -8.03
N LEU A 101 16.43 4.94 -8.53
CA LEU A 101 16.22 5.11 -9.97
C LEU A 101 17.30 6.00 -10.58
N ASN A 102 17.53 7.18 -10.00
CA ASN A 102 18.52 8.11 -10.54
C ASN A 102 19.95 7.56 -10.45
N LYS A 103 20.27 6.77 -9.42
CA LYS A 103 21.54 6.00 -9.38
C LYS A 103 21.62 4.97 -10.51
N THR A 104 20.53 4.27 -10.80
CA THR A 104 20.46 3.27 -11.87
C THR A 104 20.58 3.91 -13.26
N LEU A 105 19.93 5.05 -13.49
CA LEU A 105 20.02 5.81 -14.74
C LEU A 105 21.45 6.28 -15.06
N ARG A 106 22.26 6.52 -14.02
CA ARG A 106 23.68 6.92 -14.14
C ARG A 106 24.64 5.73 -14.29
N ASN A 107 24.16 4.49 -14.19
CA ASN A 107 25.01 3.31 -14.27
C ASN A 107 25.47 3.05 -15.72
N GLU A 108 26.78 2.82 -15.91
CA GLU A 108 27.36 2.48 -17.21
C GLU A 108 26.82 1.14 -17.75
N ASN A 109 26.57 0.17 -16.85
CA ASN A 109 25.93 -1.08 -17.20
C ASN A 109 24.42 -0.88 -17.37
N ARG A 110 24.00 -0.61 -18.60
CA ARG A 110 22.59 -0.41 -18.97
C ARG A 110 21.67 -1.59 -18.69
N GLN A 111 22.20 -2.81 -18.50
CA GLN A 111 21.39 -3.97 -18.14
C GLN A 111 20.68 -3.78 -16.79
N THR A 112 21.26 -2.98 -15.89
CA THR A 112 20.67 -2.66 -14.58
C THR A 112 19.35 -1.90 -14.66
N LEU A 113 19.05 -1.27 -15.80
CA LEU A 113 17.78 -0.57 -16.02
C LEU A 113 16.64 -1.49 -16.44
N LYS A 114 16.90 -2.73 -16.88
CA LYS A 114 15.85 -3.65 -17.36
C LYS A 114 14.69 -3.86 -16.37
N PRO A 115 14.93 -4.04 -15.06
CA PRO A 115 13.84 -4.13 -14.08
C PRO A 115 12.94 -2.89 -14.05
N TRP A 116 13.50 -1.71 -14.35
CA TRP A 116 12.79 -0.43 -14.31
C TRP A 116 11.89 -0.19 -15.53
N PHE A 117 11.92 -1.04 -16.56
CA PHE A 117 11.26 -0.71 -17.83
C PHE A 117 9.74 -0.60 -17.73
N LEU A 118 9.07 -1.38 -16.87
CA LEU A 118 7.62 -1.22 -16.66
C LEU A 118 7.31 0.10 -15.92
N PHE A 119 8.07 0.42 -14.87
CA PHE A 119 7.97 1.70 -14.18
C PHE A 119 8.25 2.89 -15.11
N LEU A 120 9.34 2.86 -15.87
CA LEU A 120 9.71 3.90 -16.83
C LEU A 120 8.66 4.05 -17.92
N ARG A 121 8.07 2.95 -18.42
CA ARG A 121 6.97 2.99 -19.38
C ARG A 121 5.78 3.78 -18.84
N LEU A 122 5.32 3.45 -17.64
CA LEU A 122 4.18 4.12 -17.00
C LEU A 122 4.51 5.58 -16.66
N PHE A 123 5.64 5.82 -16.02
CA PHE A 123 6.07 7.13 -15.55
C PHE A 123 6.34 8.12 -16.69
N LEU A 124 7.03 7.69 -17.75
CA LEU A 124 7.30 8.56 -18.90
C LEU A 124 6.04 8.82 -19.73
N THR A 125 5.09 7.88 -19.79
CA THR A 125 3.77 8.13 -20.39
C THR A 125 2.95 9.13 -19.57
N ALA A 126 3.05 9.09 -18.24
CA ALA A 126 2.44 10.11 -17.38
C ALA A 126 3.05 11.50 -17.64
N LEU A 127 4.39 11.60 -17.65
CA LEU A 127 5.09 12.86 -17.91
C LEU A 127 4.82 13.41 -19.33
N ALA A 128 4.63 12.55 -20.32
CA ALA A 128 4.32 12.93 -21.70
C ALA A 128 3.04 13.78 -21.79
N GLN A 129 2.07 13.46 -20.94
CA GLN A 129 0.76 14.11 -20.91
C GLN A 129 0.75 15.43 -20.15
N LEU A 130 1.81 15.74 -19.41
CA LEU A 130 1.95 17.00 -18.67
C LEU A 130 2.48 18.13 -19.57
N PRO A 131 2.00 19.37 -19.36
CA PRO A 131 2.47 20.51 -20.12
C PRO A 131 3.98 20.69 -19.91
N SER A 132 4.70 20.83 -21.02
CA SER A 132 6.11 21.27 -20.98
C SER A 132 6.16 22.76 -20.63
N ILE A 133 7.17 23.12 -19.85
CA ILE A 133 7.51 24.50 -19.52
C ILE A 133 8.81 24.83 -20.25
N SER A 134 8.77 25.94 -20.99
CA SER A 134 9.98 26.59 -21.49
C SER A 134 10.27 27.83 -20.66
N GLY A 135 11.52 27.96 -20.21
CA GLY A 135 11.97 29.08 -19.38
C GLY A 135 13.08 28.69 -18.41
N THR A 136 13.41 29.62 -17.51
CA THR A 136 14.45 29.39 -16.50
C THR A 136 13.88 28.64 -15.30
N VAL A 137 14.51 27.51 -14.96
CA VAL A 137 14.30 26.78 -13.71
C VAL A 137 15.57 26.83 -12.86
N TYR A 138 15.40 26.66 -11.56
CA TYR A 138 16.46 26.78 -10.58
C TYR A 138 16.64 25.50 -9.77
N ARG A 139 17.89 25.19 -9.43
CA ARG A 139 18.27 24.04 -8.60
C ARG A 139 19.52 24.37 -7.77
N GLY A 140 19.59 24.00 -6.49
CA GLY A 140 20.74 24.33 -5.63
C GLY A 140 21.28 23.10 -4.90
N VAL A 141 22.60 22.88 -4.90
CA VAL A 141 23.27 21.72 -4.28
C VAL A 141 24.23 22.15 -3.18
N LYS A 142 24.41 21.33 -2.13
CA LYS A 142 25.25 21.64 -0.96
C LYS A 142 26.74 21.25 -1.14
N GLN A 143 27.29 21.47 -2.35
CA GLN A 143 28.69 21.22 -2.70
C GLN A 143 29.19 22.19 -3.77
N ASP A 144 30.51 22.41 -3.85
CA ASP A 144 31.16 23.09 -4.97
C ASP A 144 31.27 22.16 -6.18
N MET A 145 30.53 22.45 -7.24
CA MET A 145 30.55 21.72 -8.51
C MET A 145 31.28 22.50 -9.61
N SER A 146 31.83 23.69 -9.33
CA SER A 146 32.35 24.61 -10.36
C SER A 146 33.41 23.98 -11.27
N LYS A 147 34.22 23.05 -10.72
CA LYS A 147 35.25 22.33 -11.47
C LYS A 147 34.70 21.33 -12.49
N GLU A 148 33.49 20.82 -12.27
CA GLU A 148 32.86 19.81 -13.14
C GLU A 148 32.19 20.46 -14.37
N TYR A 149 31.82 21.73 -14.26
CA TYR A 149 31.04 22.50 -15.24
C TYR A 149 31.83 23.71 -15.78
N ALA A 150 32.87 23.44 -16.57
CA ALA A 150 33.59 24.48 -17.29
C ALA A 150 32.73 25.11 -18.38
N VAL A 151 32.81 26.43 -18.56
CA VAL A 151 32.06 27.17 -19.61
C VAL A 151 32.38 26.60 -20.99
N GLY A 152 31.34 26.46 -21.82
CA GLY A 152 31.41 25.87 -23.16
C GLY A 152 31.35 24.34 -23.18
N LYS A 153 31.49 23.66 -22.02
CA LYS A 153 31.36 22.20 -21.95
C LYS A 153 29.92 21.77 -22.16
N THR A 154 29.76 20.69 -22.91
CA THR A 154 28.48 19.99 -23.07
C THR A 154 28.52 18.66 -22.33
N PHE A 155 27.41 18.29 -21.68
CA PHE A 155 27.28 17.03 -20.95
C PHE A 155 25.83 16.54 -20.99
N VAL A 156 25.63 15.26 -20.64
CA VAL A 156 24.30 14.67 -20.50
C VAL A 156 23.98 14.48 -19.03
N TRP A 157 22.81 14.95 -18.63
CA TRP A 157 22.25 14.75 -17.31
C TRP A 157 21.35 13.52 -17.33
N TRP A 158 21.84 12.40 -16.79
CA TRP A 158 21.16 11.11 -16.92
C TRP A 158 20.02 10.87 -15.91
N GLY A 159 20.04 11.56 -14.77
CA GLY A 159 18.96 11.52 -13.79
C GLY A 159 17.82 12.49 -14.11
N PHE A 160 16.65 12.22 -13.55
CA PHE A 160 15.54 13.16 -13.49
C PHE A 160 15.78 14.19 -12.39
N SER A 161 15.59 15.48 -12.70
CA SER A 161 16.02 16.56 -11.81
C SER A 161 14.88 17.48 -11.40
N SER A 162 14.54 17.44 -10.10
CA SER A 162 13.57 18.34 -9.49
C SER A 162 14.08 19.79 -9.42
N CYS A 163 13.36 20.71 -10.03
CA CYS A 163 13.70 22.12 -10.11
C CYS A 163 12.50 22.96 -9.67
N THR A 164 12.71 24.27 -9.53
CA THR A 164 11.61 25.20 -9.30
C THR A 164 11.73 26.43 -10.16
N THR A 165 10.60 27.04 -10.55
CA THR A 165 10.61 28.39 -11.16
C THR A 165 10.62 29.50 -10.12
N LYS A 166 10.41 29.19 -8.83
CA LYS A 166 10.37 30.19 -7.75
C LYS A 166 11.77 30.40 -7.17
N ILE A 167 12.46 31.44 -7.64
CA ILE A 167 13.78 31.82 -7.11
C ILE A 167 13.78 32.07 -5.58
N GLN A 168 12.63 32.45 -5.00
CA GLN A 168 12.48 32.72 -3.57
C GLN A 168 12.62 31.47 -2.69
N VAL A 169 12.30 30.27 -3.20
CA VAL A 169 12.50 29.00 -2.48
C VAL A 169 13.97 28.82 -2.10
N LEU A 170 14.86 29.40 -2.91
CA LEU A 170 16.31 29.31 -2.75
C LEU A 170 16.86 30.39 -1.81
N LYS A 171 16.03 31.31 -1.29
CA LYS A 171 16.42 32.29 -0.25
C LYS A 171 16.43 31.70 1.16
N ASN A 172 15.95 30.47 1.35
CA ASN A 172 16.01 29.76 2.62
C ASN A 172 17.48 29.65 3.10
N GLU A 173 17.73 29.84 4.41
CA GLU A 173 19.07 29.75 5.03
C GLU A 173 19.80 28.43 4.71
N GLN A 174 19.10 27.36 4.33
CA GLN A 174 19.74 26.12 3.88
C GLN A 174 20.45 26.22 2.53
N PHE A 175 20.04 27.13 1.65
CA PHE A 175 20.65 27.36 0.33
C PHE A 175 21.50 28.63 0.29
N MET A 176 21.12 29.67 1.02
CA MET A 176 21.82 30.96 1.06
C MET A 176 22.61 31.21 2.37
N GLY A 177 22.55 30.30 3.35
CA GLY A 177 23.25 30.44 4.64
C GLY A 177 24.76 30.17 4.57
N ALA A 178 25.49 30.73 5.54
CA ALA A 178 26.88 31.18 5.38
C ALA A 178 28.03 30.15 5.58
N THR A 179 27.77 28.89 5.93
CA THR A 179 28.81 28.03 6.55
C THR A 179 29.40 26.88 5.72
N SER A 180 28.87 26.52 4.53
CA SER A 180 29.42 25.41 3.71
C SER A 180 29.43 25.71 2.20
N GLN A 181 30.27 25.01 1.42
CA GLN A 181 30.33 25.14 -0.06
C GLN A 181 28.99 24.78 -0.72
N ARG A 182 28.51 25.59 -1.67
CA ARG A 182 27.25 25.34 -2.40
C ARG A 182 27.30 25.79 -3.85
N THR A 183 26.51 25.15 -4.70
CA THR A 183 26.37 25.51 -6.11
C THR A 183 24.90 25.72 -6.49
N PHE A 184 24.63 26.78 -7.23
CA PHE A 184 23.32 27.19 -7.69
C PHE A 184 23.26 27.12 -9.22
N PHE A 185 22.32 26.36 -9.74
CA PHE A 185 22.09 26.20 -11.17
C PHE A 185 20.94 27.09 -11.63
N THR A 186 21.18 27.90 -12.66
CA THR A 186 20.13 28.51 -13.49
C THR A 186 20.07 27.75 -14.79
N ILE A 187 18.93 27.15 -15.11
CA ILE A 187 18.80 26.23 -16.24
C ILE A 187 17.75 26.80 -17.19
N GLU A 188 18.14 27.25 -18.38
CA GLU A 188 17.19 27.44 -19.48
C GLU A 188 16.80 26.06 -20.03
N CYS A 189 15.52 25.68 -19.88
CA CYS A 189 15.00 24.42 -20.39
C CYS A 189 13.82 24.65 -21.33
N ASP A 190 13.56 23.70 -22.23
CA ASP A 190 12.35 23.62 -23.07
C ASP A 190 11.49 22.39 -22.75
N SER A 191 12.03 21.43 -21.98
CA SER A 191 11.43 20.12 -21.76
C SER A 191 10.87 19.89 -20.36
N GLY A 192 11.00 20.86 -19.44
CA GLY A 192 10.60 20.71 -18.03
C GLY A 192 9.12 20.39 -17.87
N LYS A 193 8.77 19.43 -17.01
CA LYS A 193 7.39 19.00 -16.76
C LYS A 193 6.85 19.58 -15.46
N ASN A 194 5.70 20.25 -15.52
CA ASN A 194 5.04 20.75 -14.31
C ASN A 194 4.41 19.59 -13.53
N ILE A 195 5.03 19.19 -12.41
CA ILE A 195 4.55 18.10 -11.57
C ILE A 195 3.96 18.59 -10.24
N GLN A 196 3.82 19.91 -10.04
CA GLN A 196 3.36 20.50 -8.78
C GLN A 196 2.09 19.84 -8.23
N LYS A 197 1.12 19.54 -9.11
CA LYS A 197 -0.15 18.91 -8.71
C LYS A 197 0.04 17.52 -8.11
N TYR A 198 1.03 16.78 -8.56
CA TYR A 198 1.28 15.38 -8.18
C TYR A 198 2.45 15.23 -7.22
N SER A 199 3.18 16.31 -6.95
CA SER A 199 4.31 16.29 -6.05
C SER A 199 3.87 16.11 -4.59
N CYS A 200 4.73 15.47 -3.80
CA CYS A 200 4.60 15.48 -2.36
C CYS A 200 4.90 16.85 -1.71
N TYR A 201 5.49 17.79 -2.45
CA TYR A 201 5.90 19.10 -1.99
C TYR A 201 4.96 20.20 -2.52
N LYS A 202 3.92 20.51 -1.75
CA LYS A 202 2.86 21.45 -2.20
C LYS A 202 3.29 22.93 -2.17
N ALA A 203 4.31 23.28 -1.37
CA ALA A 203 4.77 24.66 -1.21
C ALA A 203 5.59 25.20 -2.41
N GLU A 204 6.12 24.31 -3.24
CA GLU A 204 7.04 24.64 -4.33
C GLU A 204 6.34 24.60 -5.69
N HIS A 205 6.75 25.45 -6.65
CA HIS A 205 6.34 25.29 -8.04
C HIS A 205 7.29 24.29 -8.70
N GLU A 206 6.96 23.01 -8.52
CA GLU A 206 7.88 21.91 -8.83
C GLU A 206 7.88 21.51 -10.30
N ILE A 207 9.06 21.59 -10.90
CA ILE A 207 9.32 21.24 -12.29
C ILE A 207 10.26 20.05 -12.32
N LEU A 208 9.90 18.98 -13.02
CA LEU A 208 10.79 17.86 -13.24
C LEU A 208 11.46 17.99 -14.61
N LEU A 209 12.78 18.14 -14.64
CA LEU A 209 13.54 17.98 -15.87
C LEU A 209 13.60 16.47 -16.20
N PRO A 210 13.22 16.07 -17.42
CA PRO A 210 13.35 14.68 -17.85
C PRO A 210 14.78 14.17 -17.73
N ALA A 211 14.94 12.85 -17.60
CA ALA A 211 16.25 12.21 -17.69
C ALA A 211 16.88 12.34 -19.08
N ALA A 212 18.19 12.09 -19.14
CA ALA A 212 19.02 12.04 -20.33
C ALA A 212 18.90 13.28 -21.23
N ARG A 213 18.87 14.48 -20.62
CA ARG A 213 18.90 15.77 -21.33
C ARG A 213 20.32 16.26 -21.50
N GLN A 214 20.61 16.89 -22.63
CA GLN A 214 21.92 17.46 -22.88
C GLN A 214 21.92 18.95 -22.51
N PHE A 215 22.98 19.40 -21.86
CA PHE A 215 23.13 20.79 -21.46
C PHE A 215 24.50 21.32 -21.88
N ARG A 216 24.54 22.60 -22.21
CA ARG A 216 25.76 23.38 -22.37
C ARG A 216 25.93 24.33 -21.19
N VAL A 217 27.14 24.42 -20.66
CA VAL A 217 27.48 25.40 -19.62
C VAL A 217 27.72 26.76 -20.27
N GLU A 218 26.83 27.72 -20.00
CA GLU A 218 26.93 29.09 -20.52
C GLU A 218 27.76 30.01 -19.61
N GLY A 219 27.80 29.71 -18.30
CA GLY A 219 28.48 30.56 -17.33
C GLY A 219 28.80 29.81 -16.03
N CYS A 220 29.92 30.16 -15.42
CA CYS A 220 30.30 29.71 -14.09
C CYS A 220 30.89 30.90 -13.32
N LEU A 221 30.24 31.30 -12.23
CA LEU A 221 30.58 32.48 -11.45
C LEU A 221 30.74 32.09 -9.98
N LYS A 222 31.85 32.50 -9.35
CA LYS A 222 31.99 32.43 -7.90
C LYS A 222 31.47 33.73 -7.28
N GLN A 223 30.47 33.64 -6.41
CA GLN A 223 29.94 34.78 -5.67
C GLN A 223 30.24 34.59 -4.18
N GLY A 224 31.18 35.37 -3.65
CA GLY A 224 31.62 35.24 -2.25
C GLY A 224 32.53 34.04 -2.00
N LYS A 225 32.67 33.62 -0.73
CA LYS A 225 33.69 32.65 -0.31
C LYS A 225 33.32 31.19 -0.64
N HIS A 226 32.04 30.84 -0.55
CA HIS A 226 31.55 29.44 -0.57
C HIS A 226 30.34 29.21 -1.50
N PHE A 227 30.03 30.14 -2.40
CA PHE A 227 28.85 30.06 -3.26
C PHE A 227 29.21 30.23 -4.74
N TYR A 228 28.71 29.31 -5.56
CA TYR A 228 28.97 29.24 -6.98
C TYR A 228 27.65 29.24 -7.76
N MET A 229 27.62 29.93 -8.89
CA MET A 229 26.49 29.95 -9.81
C MET A 229 26.91 29.34 -11.14
N ILE A 230 26.14 28.39 -11.64
CA ILE A 230 26.35 27.73 -12.93
C ILE A 230 25.12 27.98 -13.79
N GLN A 231 25.34 28.48 -15.00
CA GLN A 231 24.29 28.71 -15.98
C GLN A 231 24.34 27.58 -17.00
N LEU A 232 23.20 26.90 -17.18
CA LEU A 232 23.02 25.80 -18.10
C LEU A 232 21.96 26.18 -19.14
N LYS A 233 22.19 25.76 -20.38
CA LYS A 233 21.21 25.80 -21.45
C LYS A 233 20.95 24.39 -21.95
N GLU A 234 19.70 23.97 -21.90
CA GLU A 234 19.25 22.71 -22.52
C GLU A 234 19.49 22.80 -24.03
N ILE A 235 20.08 21.76 -24.58
CA ILE A 235 20.29 21.61 -26.01
C ILE A 235 19.75 20.24 -26.43
N GLN A 236 19.32 20.15 -27.69
CA GLN A 236 18.82 18.90 -28.23
C GLN A 236 20.00 17.94 -28.47
N PRO A 237 19.92 16.69 -27.96
CA PRO A 237 20.94 15.69 -28.21
C PRO A 237 20.96 15.28 -29.70
N PRO A 238 22.08 14.75 -30.21
CA PRO A 238 22.19 14.32 -31.61
C PRO A 238 21.26 13.15 -31.96
N PHE A 239 20.72 12.46 -30.96
CA PHE A 239 19.71 11.42 -31.06
C PHE A 239 18.93 11.30 -29.74
N PRO A 240 17.72 10.73 -29.74
CA PRO A 240 16.93 10.55 -28.53
C PRO A 240 17.64 9.61 -27.54
N LEU A 241 17.87 10.08 -26.31
CA LEU A 241 18.54 9.30 -25.26
C LEU A 241 17.54 8.60 -24.31
N ILE A 242 16.34 9.19 -24.20
CA ILE A 242 15.13 8.64 -23.58
C ILE A 242 13.93 9.46 -24.11
N GLU A 243 12.86 8.83 -24.55
CA GLU A 243 11.67 9.48 -25.10
C GLU A 243 10.45 9.39 -24.18
N LEU A 244 9.67 10.47 -24.16
CA LEU A 244 8.34 10.45 -23.56
C LEU A 244 7.42 9.67 -24.50
N VAL A 245 6.76 8.61 -24.00
CA VAL A 245 6.02 7.69 -24.87
C VAL A 245 4.54 8.06 -24.93
N PRO A 246 4.01 8.51 -26.08
CA PRO A 246 2.59 8.82 -26.23
C PRO A 246 1.70 7.56 -26.20
N ILE A 247 0.41 7.75 -25.95
CA ILE A 247 -0.58 6.66 -25.92
C ILE A 247 -0.98 6.30 -27.36
N THR A 248 -0.63 5.10 -27.83
CA THR A 248 -1.16 4.54 -29.09
C THR A 248 -1.88 3.19 -28.85
N SER A 249 -3.21 3.25 -28.89
CA SER A 249 -4.24 2.19 -29.10
C SER A 249 -4.32 0.90 -28.25
N THR A 250 -5.57 0.63 -27.87
CA THR A 250 -6.19 -0.40 -27.02
C THR A 250 -6.16 -1.84 -27.55
N VAL A 251 -5.98 -2.84 -26.67
CA VAL A 251 -6.34 -4.25 -26.90
C VAL A 251 -7.60 -4.61 -26.09
N LYS A 252 -8.62 -5.16 -26.76
CA LYS A 252 -9.89 -5.65 -26.19
C LYS A 252 -9.73 -7.06 -25.62
N VAL A 253 -10.35 -7.33 -24.47
CA VAL A 253 -10.46 -8.68 -23.85
C VAL A 253 -11.87 -9.25 -24.11
N PRO A 254 -12.03 -10.54 -24.48
CA PRO A 254 -13.34 -11.15 -24.73
C PRO A 254 -13.99 -11.75 -23.44
N PRO A 255 -15.31 -12.01 -23.44
CA PRO A 255 -16.06 -12.44 -22.24
C PRO A 255 -16.09 -13.98 -22.06
N PRO A 256 -16.25 -14.50 -20.83
CA PRO A 256 -16.40 -15.95 -20.59
C PRO A 256 -17.87 -16.42 -20.64
N ALA A 257 -18.05 -17.70 -21.00
CA ALA A 257 -19.34 -18.37 -21.19
C ALA A 257 -19.71 -19.35 -20.05
N ASN A 258 -20.91 -19.15 -19.49
CA ASN A 258 -21.93 -20.02 -18.86
C ASN A 258 -21.64 -21.24 -17.94
N PRO A 259 -22.60 -21.59 -17.04
CA PRO A 259 -22.38 -22.36 -15.80
C PRO A 259 -22.87 -23.82 -15.82
N ILE A 260 -22.47 -24.62 -14.82
CA ILE A 260 -22.90 -26.03 -14.59
C ILE A 260 -23.25 -26.24 -13.09
N PRO A 261 -24.19 -27.14 -12.71
CA PRO A 261 -25.17 -26.91 -11.64
C PRO A 261 -24.83 -27.49 -10.25
N GLN A 262 -25.57 -26.99 -9.25
CA GLN A 262 -25.49 -27.30 -7.82
C GLN A 262 -26.40 -28.48 -7.42
N ASN A 263 -25.92 -29.34 -6.52
CA ASN A 263 -26.77 -30.16 -5.64
C ASN A 263 -26.32 -29.94 -4.18
N ILE A 264 -27.24 -29.48 -3.32
CA ILE A 264 -26.99 -29.27 -1.88
C ILE A 264 -28.09 -29.99 -1.08
N ILE A 265 -27.67 -30.82 -0.12
CA ILE A 265 -28.49 -31.28 1.01
C ILE A 265 -28.26 -30.28 2.16
N SER A 266 -29.33 -29.71 2.71
CA SER A 266 -29.31 -28.73 3.80
C SER A 266 -29.53 -29.39 5.15
N VAL A 267 -28.70 -29.06 6.16
CA VAL A 267 -29.01 -29.30 7.58
C VAL A 267 -28.90 -27.99 8.35
N ASN A 268 -30.04 -27.60 8.93
CA ASN A 268 -30.29 -26.32 9.58
C ASN A 268 -30.09 -26.49 11.10
N THR A 269 -29.06 -25.85 11.66
CA THR A 269 -28.90 -25.69 13.11
C THR A 269 -28.41 -24.26 13.36
N GLN A 270 -29.29 -23.40 13.85
CA GLN A 270 -28.95 -22.02 14.23
C GLN A 270 -28.19 -22.05 15.55
N THR A 271 -26.86 -22.01 15.49
CA THR A 271 -26.01 -21.80 16.66
C THR A 271 -25.77 -20.31 16.86
N LYS A 272 -25.88 -19.84 18.10
CA LYS A 272 -25.65 -18.43 18.49
C LYS A 272 -24.21 -17.97 18.28
N THR A 273 -23.26 -18.91 18.26
CA THR A 273 -21.83 -18.66 18.02
C THR A 273 -21.45 -19.01 16.57
N LYS A 274 -20.39 -18.38 16.03
CA LYS A 274 -19.85 -18.76 14.71
C LYS A 274 -19.28 -20.16 14.80
N VAL A 275 -19.74 -21.07 13.94
CA VAL A 275 -19.18 -22.43 13.88
C VAL A 275 -17.78 -22.36 13.29
N ILE A 276 -16.77 -22.62 14.13
CA ILE A 276 -15.40 -22.84 13.66
C ILE A 276 -15.34 -24.24 13.03
N PRO A 277 -15.06 -24.38 11.72
CA PRO A 277 -15.00 -25.68 11.07
C PRO A 277 -13.84 -26.52 11.61
N SER A 278 -13.99 -27.84 11.55
CA SER A 278 -12.89 -28.79 11.74
C SER A 278 -12.38 -29.17 10.36
N ILE A 279 -11.18 -28.73 10.00
CA ILE A 279 -10.62 -28.93 8.66
C ILE A 279 -9.48 -29.94 8.79
N HIS A 280 -9.55 -31.05 8.06
CA HIS A 280 -8.50 -32.07 8.12
C HIS A 280 -7.14 -31.48 7.73
N ALA A 281 -6.07 -31.96 8.37
CA ALA A 281 -4.71 -31.45 8.15
C ALA A 281 -4.21 -31.57 6.69
N ASN A 282 -4.78 -32.51 5.93
CA ASN A 282 -4.47 -32.76 4.51
C ASN A 282 -5.58 -32.25 3.58
N ALA A 283 -6.53 -31.47 4.08
CA ALA A 283 -7.62 -30.99 3.25
C ALA A 283 -7.09 -30.10 2.11
N GLU A 284 -7.73 -30.19 0.96
CA GLU A 284 -7.40 -29.41 -0.22
C GLU A 284 -8.59 -28.56 -0.63
N TRP A 285 -8.30 -27.41 -1.22
CA TRP A 285 -9.31 -26.55 -1.79
C TRP A 285 -9.23 -26.61 -3.30
N ALA A 286 -10.39 -26.56 -3.93
CA ALA A 286 -10.50 -26.54 -5.37
C ALA A 286 -9.73 -25.34 -5.92
N GLN A 287 -8.81 -25.61 -6.83
CA GLN A 287 -7.91 -24.65 -7.46
C GLN A 287 -8.64 -23.91 -8.60
N ASN A 288 -9.84 -23.39 -8.32
CA ASN A 288 -10.69 -22.66 -9.25
C ASN A 288 -11.57 -21.64 -8.51
N GLY A 289 -10.93 -20.71 -7.80
CA GLY A 289 -11.63 -19.70 -6.98
C GLY A 289 -12.78 -19.00 -7.71
N VAL A 290 -13.93 -18.92 -7.03
CA VAL A 290 -15.12 -18.22 -7.54
C VAL A 290 -15.18 -16.83 -6.93
N ILE A 291 -15.38 -15.81 -7.76
CA ILE A 291 -15.62 -14.45 -7.28
C ILE A 291 -17.02 -14.37 -6.65
N VAL A 292 -17.08 -14.06 -5.36
CA VAL A 292 -18.35 -13.98 -4.61
C VAL A 292 -18.75 -12.56 -4.25
N ALA A 293 -17.82 -11.60 -4.38
CA ALA A 293 -18.09 -10.17 -4.27
C ALA A 293 -17.02 -9.36 -5.03
N GLY A 294 -17.41 -8.22 -5.60
CA GLY A 294 -16.52 -7.39 -6.41
C GLY A 294 -16.19 -8.04 -7.76
N GLY A 295 -14.97 -7.80 -8.27
CA GLY A 295 -14.49 -8.38 -9.53
C GLY A 295 -14.92 -7.65 -10.81
N TYR A 296 -15.65 -6.54 -10.69
CA TYR A 296 -16.04 -5.66 -11.80
C TYR A 296 -15.17 -4.40 -11.89
N GLY A 297 -13.88 -4.56 -11.57
CA GLY A 297 -12.90 -3.48 -11.48
C GLY A 297 -13.00 -2.67 -10.18
N GLN A 298 -12.02 -1.79 -9.99
CA GLN A 298 -12.00 -0.82 -8.90
C GLN A 298 -13.11 0.21 -9.08
N GLY A 299 -13.88 0.46 -8.03
CA GLY A 299 -14.88 1.53 -8.03
C GLY A 299 -15.82 1.44 -6.83
N ASN A 300 -16.86 2.27 -6.84
CA ASN A 300 -17.84 2.40 -5.75
C ASN A 300 -19.25 1.91 -6.13
N GLY A 301 -19.42 1.28 -7.30
CA GLY A 301 -20.66 0.62 -7.69
C GLY A 301 -21.09 -0.50 -6.73
N THR A 302 -22.32 -0.99 -6.89
CA THR A 302 -22.86 -2.08 -6.07
C THR A 302 -22.18 -3.43 -6.32
N ASN A 303 -21.55 -3.59 -7.48
CA ASN A 303 -20.77 -4.77 -7.87
C ASN A 303 -19.25 -4.53 -7.80
N GLN A 304 -18.80 -3.37 -7.31
CA GLN A 304 -17.40 -2.98 -7.26
C GLN A 304 -16.91 -2.83 -5.82
N LEU A 305 -15.63 -3.12 -5.63
CA LEU A 305 -14.91 -2.91 -4.38
C LEU A 305 -13.68 -2.05 -4.67
N TYR A 306 -13.20 -1.33 -3.66
CA TYR A 306 -11.93 -0.63 -3.70
C TYR A 306 -11.09 -1.02 -2.49
N TRP A 307 -10.11 -1.89 -2.72
CA TRP A 307 -9.22 -2.44 -1.68
C TRP A 307 -10.00 -3.08 -0.52
N PRO A 308 -10.78 -4.14 -0.76
CA PRO A 308 -11.49 -4.82 0.32
C PRO A 308 -10.46 -5.39 1.31
N PHE A 309 -10.52 -5.02 2.60
CA PHE A 309 -9.53 -5.46 3.60
C PHE A 309 -10.05 -6.63 4.42
N GLY A 310 -10.75 -6.35 5.52
CA GLY A 310 -11.35 -7.35 6.38
C GLY A 310 -12.65 -7.88 5.79
N LEU A 311 -12.94 -9.15 6.04
CA LEU A 311 -14.21 -9.77 5.71
C LEU A 311 -14.65 -10.70 6.82
N PHE A 312 -15.97 -10.85 6.94
CA PHE A 312 -16.58 -11.85 7.79
C PHE A 312 -17.63 -12.61 6.99
N VAL A 313 -17.57 -13.94 7.06
CA VAL A 313 -18.56 -14.84 6.49
C VAL A 313 -19.44 -15.37 7.60
N ASN A 314 -20.75 -15.15 7.46
CA ASN A 314 -21.78 -15.62 8.38
C ASN A 314 -22.22 -17.06 8.05
N ASP A 315 -22.96 -17.72 8.94
CA ASP A 315 -23.34 -19.13 8.78
C ASP A 315 -24.26 -19.38 7.56
N ASP A 316 -25.04 -18.38 7.17
CA ASP A 316 -25.86 -18.36 5.96
C ASP A 316 -25.05 -18.07 4.68
N ARG A 317 -23.73 -17.94 4.81
CA ARG A 317 -22.75 -17.54 3.78
C ARG A 317 -22.95 -16.12 3.26
N THR A 318 -23.63 -15.27 4.02
CA THR A 318 -23.58 -13.82 3.82
C THR A 318 -22.15 -13.34 4.08
N VAL A 319 -21.58 -12.58 3.14
CA VAL A 319 -20.23 -12.02 3.23
C VAL A 319 -20.33 -10.53 3.50
N VAL A 320 -19.80 -10.07 4.63
CA VAL A 320 -19.66 -8.65 4.94
C VAL A 320 -18.20 -8.24 4.80
N ILE A 321 -17.96 -7.09 4.19
CA ILE A 321 -16.63 -6.69 3.69
C ILE A 321 -16.37 -5.25 4.09
N ALA A 322 -15.21 -5.00 4.68
CA ALA A 322 -14.67 -3.67 4.85
C ALA A 322 -14.10 -3.18 3.51
N ASP A 323 -14.91 -2.40 2.79
CA ASP A 323 -14.56 -1.81 1.50
C ASP A 323 -13.76 -0.52 1.75
N TYR A 324 -12.51 -0.74 2.18
CA TYR A 324 -11.61 0.26 2.77
C TYR A 324 -11.57 1.56 1.96
N GLY A 325 -11.29 1.45 0.66
CA GLY A 325 -11.08 2.59 -0.24
C GLY A 325 -12.37 3.37 -0.55
N ASN A 326 -13.53 2.77 -0.32
CA ASN A 326 -14.82 3.43 -0.49
C ASN A 326 -15.45 3.88 0.85
N HIS A 327 -14.73 3.71 1.96
CA HIS A 327 -15.16 4.14 3.29
C HIS A 327 -16.55 3.62 3.67
N ARG A 328 -16.80 2.33 3.42
CA ARG A 328 -18.10 1.68 3.67
C ARG A 328 -17.93 0.21 4.04
N ILE A 329 -18.98 -0.36 4.61
CA ILE A 329 -19.13 -1.82 4.70
C ILE A 329 -20.15 -2.26 3.66
N MET A 330 -19.79 -3.29 2.91
CA MET A 330 -20.67 -3.91 1.94
C MET A 330 -21.09 -5.31 2.39
N GLN A 331 -22.28 -5.74 1.97
CA GLN A 331 -22.80 -7.08 2.20
C GLN A 331 -23.22 -7.74 0.89
N TRP A 332 -22.83 -9.00 0.71
CA TRP A 332 -23.32 -9.89 -0.35
C TRP A 332 -24.01 -11.11 0.25
N ASN A 333 -25.12 -11.51 -0.33
CA ASN A 333 -25.86 -12.71 0.06
C ASN A 333 -25.44 -13.87 -0.84
N LYS A 334 -25.47 -15.11 -0.33
CA LYS A 334 -25.08 -16.31 -1.10
C LYS A 334 -25.81 -16.47 -2.44
N ASP A 335 -27.02 -15.93 -2.55
CA ASP A 335 -27.91 -16.08 -3.70
C ASP A 335 -27.78 -14.91 -4.71
N ASN A 336 -27.03 -13.85 -4.37
CA ASN A 336 -26.76 -12.71 -5.25
C ASN A 336 -25.29 -12.31 -5.12
N THR A 337 -24.44 -12.90 -5.95
CA THR A 337 -23.00 -12.60 -6.03
C THR A 337 -22.69 -11.38 -6.92
N THR A 338 -23.65 -10.98 -7.76
CA THR A 338 -23.44 -9.89 -8.72
C THR A 338 -23.45 -8.52 -8.05
N ASN A 339 -24.45 -8.23 -7.22
CA ASN A 339 -24.64 -6.91 -6.62
C ASN A 339 -24.75 -6.99 -5.10
N GLY A 340 -23.87 -6.25 -4.42
CA GLY A 340 -23.89 -6.07 -2.98
C GLY A 340 -24.75 -4.89 -2.56
N GLN A 341 -24.91 -4.78 -1.24
CA GLN A 341 -25.65 -3.72 -0.59
C GLN A 341 -24.75 -3.02 0.43
N VAL A 342 -24.87 -1.69 0.53
CA VAL A 342 -24.18 -0.96 1.59
C VAL A 342 -24.83 -1.32 2.92
N ALA A 343 -24.05 -1.92 3.82
CA ALA A 343 -24.51 -2.35 5.14
C ALA A 343 -24.19 -1.32 6.25
N ALA A 344 -23.14 -0.52 6.06
CA ALA A 344 -22.79 0.60 6.93
C ALA A 344 -21.98 1.65 6.16
N GLY A 345 -22.11 2.92 6.56
CA GLY A 345 -21.47 4.05 5.88
C GLY A 345 -22.07 4.33 4.49
N GLY A 346 -21.21 4.59 3.49
CA GLY A 346 -21.64 4.88 2.11
C GLY A 346 -22.15 6.31 1.88
N LYS A 347 -21.96 7.21 2.85
CA LYS A 347 -22.21 8.66 2.74
C LYS A 347 -20.91 9.46 2.54
N GLY A 348 -19.94 8.84 1.86
CA GLY A 348 -18.59 9.37 1.69
C GLY A 348 -17.73 9.24 2.95
N GLN A 349 -16.44 9.55 2.78
CA GLN A 349 -15.47 9.59 3.86
C GLN A 349 -15.86 10.66 4.92
N GLY A 350 -15.74 10.31 6.19
CA GLY A 350 -15.86 11.28 7.28
C GLY A 350 -16.06 10.64 8.64
N SER A 351 -16.28 11.48 9.66
CA SER A 351 -16.33 11.09 11.07
C SER A 351 -17.73 11.13 11.70
N ARG A 352 -18.76 11.52 10.92
CA ARG A 352 -20.15 11.48 11.39
C ARG A 352 -20.58 10.05 11.70
N LEU A 353 -21.68 9.89 12.45
CA LEU A 353 -22.19 8.57 12.81
C LEU A 353 -22.79 7.81 11.62
N ASP A 354 -23.14 8.49 10.53
CA ASP A 354 -23.56 7.89 9.25
C ASP A 354 -22.39 7.69 8.26
N GLN A 355 -21.16 7.99 8.66
CA GLN A 355 -19.97 7.90 7.83
C GLN A 355 -18.92 6.98 8.46
N LEU A 356 -18.07 6.43 7.60
CA LEU A 356 -16.85 5.73 7.99
C LEU A 356 -15.67 6.42 7.32
N ASN A 357 -14.47 6.11 7.77
CA ASN A 357 -13.22 6.55 7.20
C ASN A 357 -12.23 5.38 7.21
N MET A 358 -12.05 4.75 6.05
CA MET A 358 -11.04 3.71 5.85
C MET A 358 -11.24 2.52 6.81
N PRO A 359 -12.41 1.87 6.81
CA PRO A 359 -12.67 0.75 7.70
C PRO A 359 -11.76 -0.42 7.34
N THR A 360 -11.11 -1.01 8.33
CA THR A 360 -10.07 -2.03 8.15
C THR A 360 -10.60 -3.44 8.35
N ASP A 361 -11.54 -3.62 9.28
CA ASP A 361 -12.11 -4.91 9.62
C ASP A 361 -13.56 -4.81 10.11
N VAL A 362 -14.30 -5.91 9.98
CA VAL A 362 -15.72 -5.99 10.34
C VAL A 362 -16.08 -7.41 10.80
N LEU A 363 -16.91 -7.51 11.85
CA LEU A 363 -17.55 -8.77 12.24
C LEU A 363 -19.04 -8.56 12.54
N ILE A 364 -19.79 -9.67 12.62
CA ILE A 364 -21.20 -9.65 13.01
C ILE A 364 -21.32 -10.10 14.46
N ASP A 365 -21.94 -9.25 15.29
CA ASP A 365 -22.50 -9.64 16.58
C ASP A 365 -23.91 -10.21 16.37
N LYS A 366 -24.02 -11.54 16.43
CA LYS A 366 -25.27 -12.28 16.23
C LYS A 366 -26.30 -12.02 17.33
N GLU A 367 -25.87 -11.65 18.54
CA GLU A 367 -26.78 -11.45 19.68
C GLU A 367 -27.54 -10.12 19.56
N THR A 368 -26.89 -9.07 19.06
CA THR A 368 -27.56 -7.78 18.81
C THR A 368 -28.05 -7.60 17.37
N ASP A 369 -27.65 -8.51 16.46
CA ASP A 369 -27.75 -8.37 15.01
C ASP A 369 -27.15 -7.05 14.54
N SER A 370 -25.85 -6.89 14.77
CA SER A 370 -25.11 -5.65 14.46
C SER A 370 -23.75 -5.96 13.85
N LEU A 371 -23.27 -5.05 13.03
CA LEU A 371 -21.87 -5.01 12.60
C LEU A 371 -21.05 -4.37 13.70
N ILE A 372 -19.85 -4.91 13.96
CA ILE A 372 -18.80 -4.27 14.73
C ILE A 372 -17.68 -3.94 13.75
N ILE A 373 -17.28 -2.67 13.66
CA ILE A 373 -16.44 -2.17 12.58
C ILE A 373 -15.25 -1.43 13.17
N CYS A 374 -14.05 -1.78 12.73
CA CYS A 374 -12.85 -0.97 12.92
C CYS A 374 -12.89 0.19 11.94
N ASP A 375 -13.16 1.40 12.42
CA ASP A 375 -13.19 2.62 11.64
C ASP A 375 -11.85 3.36 11.80
N TRP A 376 -10.79 2.73 11.27
CA TRP A 376 -9.38 3.07 11.53
C TRP A 376 -9.06 4.55 11.29
N GLY A 377 -9.51 5.13 10.17
CA GLY A 377 -9.24 6.53 9.85
C GLY A 377 -9.89 7.52 10.82
N ASN A 378 -10.88 7.09 11.60
CA ASN A 378 -11.49 7.86 12.68
C ASN A 378 -11.00 7.42 14.08
N ARG A 379 -10.10 6.43 14.16
CA ARG A 379 -9.57 5.86 15.41
C ARG A 379 -10.66 5.43 16.39
N ARG A 380 -11.66 4.72 15.90
CA ARG A 380 -12.82 4.28 16.69
C ARG A 380 -13.33 2.91 16.25
N VAL A 381 -13.99 2.22 17.17
CA VAL A 381 -14.78 1.03 16.86
C VAL A 381 -16.26 1.40 16.95
N VAL A 382 -17.03 1.10 15.91
CA VAL A 382 -18.46 1.40 15.84
C VAL A 382 -19.31 0.15 15.77
N GLN A 383 -20.46 0.18 16.43
CA GLN A 383 -21.52 -0.80 16.29
C GLN A 383 -22.59 -0.25 15.36
N TRP A 384 -22.98 -1.02 14.35
CA TRP A 384 -24.01 -0.63 13.39
C TRP A 384 -25.13 -1.67 13.36
N SER A 385 -26.33 -1.30 13.83
CA SER A 385 -27.47 -2.21 13.83
C SER A 385 -27.87 -2.57 12.39
N ARG A 386 -28.11 -3.86 12.13
CA ARG A 386 -28.56 -4.37 10.84
C ARG A 386 -30.08 -4.38 10.69
N ARG A 387 -30.80 -3.96 11.75
CA ARG A 387 -32.26 -3.84 11.75
C ARG A 387 -32.70 -2.69 10.85
N SER A 388 -33.83 -2.90 10.17
CA SER A 388 -34.43 -1.93 9.24
C SER A 388 -34.58 -0.53 9.85
N GLY A 389 -34.21 0.51 9.10
CA GLY A 389 -34.33 1.91 9.52
C GLY A 389 -33.09 2.48 10.23
N THR A 390 -32.09 1.65 10.54
CA THR A 390 -30.81 2.12 11.09
C THR A 390 -29.98 2.79 9.99
N THR A 391 -29.59 4.05 10.19
CA THR A 391 -28.76 4.81 9.22
C THR A 391 -27.44 5.33 9.81
N GLN A 392 -27.20 5.06 11.09
CA GLN A 392 -26.04 5.56 11.85
C GLN A 392 -25.51 4.46 12.79
N GLY A 393 -24.20 4.47 12.99
CA GLY A 393 -23.53 3.64 14.00
C GLY A 393 -23.50 4.31 15.37
N ALA A 394 -23.25 3.50 16.41
CA ALA A 394 -22.92 3.93 17.75
C ALA A 394 -21.42 3.70 18.02
N ILE A 395 -20.75 4.67 18.62
CA ILE A 395 -19.34 4.54 19.00
C ILE A 395 -19.27 3.59 20.21
N LEU A 396 -18.59 2.47 20.05
CA LEU A 396 -18.26 1.57 21.17
C LEU A 396 -16.99 2.03 21.88
N MET A 397 -16.00 2.46 21.10
CA MET A 397 -14.69 2.86 21.59
C MET A 397 -14.16 3.98 20.70
N ASP A 398 -13.53 4.98 21.29
CA ASP A 398 -12.81 6.03 20.58
C ASP A 398 -11.32 6.00 20.96
N SER A 399 -10.52 6.84 20.29
CA SER A 399 -9.10 7.03 20.61
C SER A 399 -8.27 5.74 20.55
N ILE A 400 -8.62 4.84 19.63
CA ILE A 400 -7.97 3.54 19.44
C ILE A 400 -7.48 3.40 18.00
N GLY A 401 -6.21 3.00 17.84
CA GLY A 401 -5.61 2.69 16.54
C GLY A 401 -6.10 1.36 15.97
N CYS A 402 -7.42 1.16 15.90
CA CYS A 402 -8.03 -0.15 15.65
C CYS A 402 -7.71 -0.66 14.23
N TRP A 403 -7.31 -1.93 14.11
CA TRP A 403 -7.04 -2.56 12.81
C TRP A 403 -7.79 -3.86 12.57
N GLY A 404 -7.77 -4.77 13.54
CA GLY A 404 -8.42 -6.07 13.45
C GLY A 404 -9.31 -6.35 14.65
N LEU A 405 -10.35 -7.13 14.41
CA LEU A 405 -11.37 -7.50 15.38
C LEU A 405 -11.42 -9.02 15.57
N ALA A 406 -11.70 -9.44 16.79
CA ALA A 406 -12.20 -10.78 17.07
C ALA A 406 -13.22 -10.72 18.21
N MET A 407 -14.18 -11.63 18.23
CA MET A 407 -15.14 -11.74 19.33
C MET A 407 -15.24 -13.20 19.76
N ASP A 408 -15.16 -13.44 21.06
CA ASP A 408 -15.28 -14.80 21.61
C ASP A 408 -16.73 -15.16 21.95
N ASP A 409 -16.95 -16.42 22.32
CA ASP A 409 -18.28 -16.95 22.67
C ASP A 409 -18.89 -16.32 23.93
N GLN A 410 -18.09 -15.61 24.73
CA GLN A 410 -18.53 -14.83 25.90
C GLN A 410 -18.82 -13.36 25.56
N ARG A 411 -18.76 -13.00 24.26
CA ARG A 411 -18.92 -11.64 23.73
C ARG A 411 -17.89 -10.63 24.25
N TYR A 412 -16.68 -11.09 24.58
CA TYR A 412 -15.56 -10.17 24.69
C TYR A 412 -15.11 -9.77 23.27
N LEU A 413 -15.01 -8.47 23.05
CA LEU A 413 -14.44 -7.90 21.83
C LEU A 413 -12.93 -7.68 22.01
N TYR A 414 -12.15 -8.20 21.09
CA TYR A 414 -10.71 -8.05 21.03
C TYR A 414 -10.37 -7.13 19.86
N VAL A 415 -9.56 -6.11 20.11
CA VAL A 415 -9.17 -5.11 19.14
C VAL A 415 -7.66 -4.98 19.12
N SER A 416 -7.05 -5.07 17.95
CA SER A 416 -5.63 -4.75 17.79
C SER A 416 -5.47 -3.24 17.65
N ASP A 417 -4.58 -2.66 18.45
CA ASP A 417 -4.18 -1.27 18.35
C ASP A 417 -2.81 -1.20 17.66
N VAL A 418 -2.81 -0.79 16.39
CA VAL A 418 -1.58 -0.69 15.59
C VAL A 418 -0.67 0.45 16.05
N GLU A 419 -1.24 1.50 16.65
CA GLU A 419 -0.50 2.69 17.11
C GLU A 419 0.24 2.38 18.43
N LYS A 420 -0.40 1.63 19.32
CA LYS A 420 0.19 1.21 20.61
C LYS A 420 0.92 -0.13 20.57
N HIS A 421 0.77 -0.88 19.49
CA HIS A 421 1.35 -2.21 19.31
C HIS A 421 0.90 -3.20 20.39
N GLU A 422 -0.41 -3.29 20.58
CA GLU A 422 -1.03 -4.11 21.60
C GLU A 422 -2.37 -4.68 21.14
N VAL A 423 -2.90 -5.61 21.92
CA VAL A 423 -4.26 -6.13 21.76
C VAL A 423 -4.99 -5.93 23.07
N ILE A 424 -6.14 -5.28 22.98
CA ILE A 424 -7.00 -4.99 24.12
C ILE A 424 -8.29 -5.78 23.99
N ARG A 425 -8.72 -6.38 25.09
CA ARG A 425 -10.00 -7.08 25.24
C ARG A 425 -10.98 -6.23 26.03
N TYR A 426 -12.20 -6.10 25.55
CA TYR A 426 -13.28 -5.36 26.16
C TYR A 426 -14.50 -6.25 26.37
N GLN A 427 -15.19 -6.11 27.49
CA GLN A 427 -16.58 -6.53 27.55
C GLN A 427 -17.40 -5.46 26.80
N LEU A 428 -18.32 -5.87 25.93
CA LEU A 428 -19.21 -4.89 25.28
C LEU A 428 -20.00 -4.10 26.33
N GLY A 429 -19.86 -2.78 26.31
CA GLY A 429 -20.44 -1.85 27.29
C GLY A 429 -19.42 -1.28 28.29
N ASP A 430 -18.25 -1.91 28.44
CA ASP A 430 -17.19 -1.40 29.31
C ASP A 430 -16.44 -0.24 28.64
N LYS A 431 -16.06 0.76 29.45
CA LYS A 431 -15.23 1.89 29.00
C LYS A 431 -13.74 1.57 29.00
N ASN A 432 -13.32 0.57 29.77
CA ASN A 432 -11.91 0.21 29.96
C ASN A 432 -11.66 -1.20 29.44
N GLY A 433 -10.59 -1.37 28.68
CA GLY A 433 -10.16 -2.67 28.19
C GLY A 433 -9.07 -3.30 29.06
N THR A 434 -8.88 -4.60 28.90
CA THR A 434 -7.79 -5.37 29.50
C THR A 434 -6.73 -5.65 28.43
N LEU A 435 -5.47 -5.30 28.69
CA LEU A 435 -4.34 -5.71 27.84
C LEU A 435 -4.20 -7.24 27.84
N VAL A 436 -4.20 -7.85 26.66
CA VAL A 436 -4.12 -9.32 26.51
C VAL A 436 -2.96 -9.80 25.63
N ALA A 437 -2.35 -8.92 24.83
CA ALA A 437 -1.09 -9.19 24.12
C ALA A 437 -0.32 -7.90 23.84
N GLY A 438 1.01 -7.97 23.82
CA GLY A 438 1.88 -6.80 23.60
C GLY A 438 1.91 -5.84 24.79
N GLY A 439 1.84 -4.52 24.51
CA GLY A 439 1.79 -3.46 25.52
C GLY A 439 3.13 -3.09 26.18
N ASN A 440 4.23 -3.69 25.72
CA ASN A 440 5.61 -3.37 26.17
C ASN A 440 6.39 -2.58 25.10
N GLY A 441 5.68 -1.74 24.35
CA GLY A 441 6.22 -0.94 23.26
C GLY A 441 6.46 -1.72 21.95
N ARG A 442 6.86 -0.97 20.93
CA ARG A 442 7.21 -1.50 19.60
C ARG A 442 8.47 -2.36 19.69
N GLY A 443 8.41 -3.62 19.28
CA GLY A 443 9.60 -4.47 19.23
C GLY A 443 9.32 -5.89 18.80
N ASN A 444 10.33 -6.75 18.85
CA ASN A 444 10.28 -8.15 18.43
C ASN A 444 10.46 -9.15 19.60
N GLY A 445 10.54 -8.66 20.84
CA GLY A 445 10.53 -9.50 22.04
C GLY A 445 9.27 -10.36 22.15
N ARG A 446 9.28 -11.37 23.04
CA ARG A 446 8.12 -12.27 23.21
C ARG A 446 6.92 -11.58 23.88
N ASN A 447 7.15 -10.47 24.58
CA ASN A 447 6.14 -9.62 25.19
C ASN A 447 5.85 -8.33 24.38
N GLN A 448 6.38 -8.22 23.16
CA GLN A 448 6.25 -7.06 22.28
C GLN A 448 5.60 -7.43 20.95
N LEU A 449 4.96 -6.44 20.34
CA LEU A 449 4.40 -6.51 18.99
C LEU A 449 4.92 -5.33 18.17
N LYS A 450 4.77 -5.42 16.85
CA LYS A 450 5.08 -4.35 15.90
C LYS A 450 3.99 -4.32 14.83
N SER A 451 3.11 -3.33 14.96
CA SER A 451 1.95 -3.11 14.09
C SER A 451 1.05 -4.36 13.98
N PRO A 452 0.47 -4.85 15.09
CA PRO A 452 -0.40 -6.02 15.07
C PRO A 452 -1.68 -5.73 14.26
N THR A 453 -2.02 -6.58 13.30
CA THR A 453 -3.15 -6.33 12.39
C THR A 453 -4.36 -7.21 12.70
N TYR A 454 -4.39 -8.46 12.27
CA TYR A 454 -5.55 -9.35 12.45
C TYR A 454 -5.44 -10.21 13.70
N LEU A 455 -6.62 -10.60 14.20
CA LEU A 455 -6.80 -11.37 15.42
C LEU A 455 -7.64 -12.62 15.17
N PHE A 456 -7.37 -13.65 15.96
CA PHE A 456 -8.28 -14.76 16.16
C PHE A 456 -8.23 -15.15 17.63
N VAL A 457 -9.38 -15.51 18.20
CA VAL A 457 -9.49 -15.94 19.59
C VAL A 457 -10.10 -17.33 19.62
N ASP A 458 -9.40 -18.29 20.21
CA ASP A 458 -9.90 -19.65 20.35
C ASP A 458 -10.85 -19.80 21.55
N ARG A 459 -11.47 -20.98 21.69
CA ARG A 459 -12.41 -21.27 22.80
C ARG A 459 -11.76 -21.25 24.19
N GLN A 460 -10.43 -21.34 24.27
CA GLN A 460 -9.69 -21.19 25.52
C GLN A 460 -9.28 -19.73 25.79
N GLN A 461 -9.76 -18.79 24.96
CA GLN A 461 -9.40 -17.37 24.98
C GLN A 461 -7.91 -17.13 24.78
N ASN A 462 -7.24 -18.01 24.04
CA ASN A 462 -5.91 -17.69 23.54
C ASN A 462 -6.04 -16.76 22.34
N VAL A 463 -5.19 -15.73 22.30
CA VAL A 463 -5.21 -14.69 21.28
C VAL A 463 -4.10 -14.95 20.27
N TYR A 464 -4.47 -15.16 19.03
CA TYR A 464 -3.56 -15.24 17.89
C TYR A 464 -3.52 -13.87 17.22
N VAL A 465 -2.30 -13.39 16.95
CA VAL A 465 -2.05 -12.04 16.45
C VAL A 465 -1.12 -12.11 15.26
N SER A 466 -1.53 -11.52 14.14
CA SER A 466 -0.62 -11.22 13.04
C SER A 466 0.27 -10.05 13.44
N ASP A 467 1.48 -10.36 13.88
CA ASP A 467 2.50 -9.40 14.26
C ASP A 467 3.21 -8.89 12.99
N ASN A 468 2.45 -8.13 12.19
CA ASN A 468 2.74 -7.83 10.79
C ASN A 468 4.16 -7.29 10.57
N GLY A 469 4.56 -6.31 11.38
CA GLY A 469 5.85 -5.64 11.25
C GLY A 469 7.06 -6.48 11.70
N ASN A 470 6.82 -7.63 12.33
CA ASN A 470 7.82 -8.63 12.70
C ASN A 470 7.73 -9.91 11.84
N HIS A 471 6.82 -9.95 10.85
CA HIS A 471 6.68 -11.07 9.91
C HIS A 471 6.47 -12.43 10.58
N ARG A 472 5.60 -12.44 11.60
CA ARG A 472 5.28 -13.63 12.39
C ARG A 472 3.82 -13.62 12.84
N VAL A 473 3.33 -14.79 13.21
CA VAL A 473 2.09 -14.94 13.97
C VAL A 473 2.45 -15.37 15.38
N MET A 474 1.86 -14.69 16.35
CA MET A 474 2.11 -14.92 17.76
C MET A 474 0.82 -15.37 18.45
N LYS A 475 0.94 -16.33 19.38
CA LYS A 475 -0.14 -16.80 20.24
C LYS A 475 0.14 -16.39 21.69
N TRP A 476 -0.82 -15.74 22.34
CA TRP A 476 -0.84 -15.54 23.79
C TRP A 476 -1.88 -16.46 24.41
N ASN A 477 -1.44 -17.28 25.35
CA ASN A 477 -2.41 -18.01 26.18
C ASN A 477 -3.11 -17.03 27.13
N LYS A 478 -4.34 -17.33 27.54
CA LYS A 478 -5.09 -16.48 28.48
C LYS A 478 -4.25 -16.17 29.73
N GLY A 479 -4.03 -14.88 30.00
CA GLY A 479 -3.26 -14.39 31.16
C GLY A 479 -1.73 -14.47 31.04
N ALA A 480 -1.20 -14.95 29.91
CA ALA A 480 0.24 -15.02 29.68
C ALA A 480 0.86 -13.61 29.58
N LYS A 481 2.10 -13.47 30.07
CA LYS A 481 2.89 -12.23 29.96
C LYS A 481 3.72 -12.16 28.67
N GLU A 482 3.93 -13.31 28.03
CA GLU A 482 4.70 -13.47 26.81
C GLU A 482 3.95 -14.36 25.82
N GLY A 483 4.18 -14.12 24.55
CA GLY A 483 3.62 -14.88 23.45
C GLY A 483 4.57 -15.97 22.95
N ILE A 484 4.00 -16.80 22.09
CA ILE A 484 4.66 -17.92 21.44
C ILE A 484 4.58 -17.69 19.93
N VAL A 485 5.71 -17.72 19.25
CA VAL A 485 5.74 -17.72 17.78
C VAL A 485 5.12 -19.03 17.30
N VAL A 486 4.04 -18.94 16.52
CA VAL A 486 3.33 -20.11 15.99
C VAL A 486 3.42 -20.24 14.46
N ALA A 487 3.83 -19.15 13.78
CA ALA A 487 4.23 -19.17 12.37
C ALA A 487 5.22 -18.03 12.08
N GLY A 488 6.11 -18.23 11.11
CA GLY A 488 7.13 -17.24 10.74
C GLY A 488 8.22 -17.05 11.81
N GLY A 489 8.71 -15.82 11.93
CA GLY A 489 9.69 -15.42 12.96
C GLY A 489 11.17 -15.58 12.59
N GLN A 490 11.47 -16.12 11.40
CA GLN A 490 12.83 -16.31 10.86
C GLN A 490 13.24 -15.15 9.94
N SER A 491 12.88 -13.92 10.30
CA SER A 491 12.93 -12.72 9.46
C SER A 491 11.98 -12.76 8.24
N LYS A 492 11.87 -11.64 7.53
CA LYS A 492 11.05 -11.51 6.32
C LYS A 492 11.59 -12.45 5.24
N GLY A 493 10.72 -13.20 4.56
CA GLY A 493 11.12 -13.99 3.40
C GLY A 493 9.97 -14.77 2.81
N ASN A 494 10.26 -15.59 1.81
CA ASN A 494 9.29 -16.38 1.05
C ASN A 494 9.47 -17.90 1.19
N ALA A 495 10.47 -18.36 1.97
CA ALA A 495 10.62 -19.77 2.30
C ALA A 495 9.35 -20.31 2.99
N LEU A 496 9.15 -21.63 2.98
CA LEU A 496 7.95 -22.25 3.55
C LEU A 496 7.73 -21.90 5.03
N THR A 497 8.80 -21.71 5.81
CA THR A 497 8.70 -21.33 7.23
C THR A 497 8.77 -19.82 7.47
N GLN A 498 8.90 -19.00 6.42
CA GLN A 498 8.96 -17.55 6.50
C GLN A 498 7.64 -16.91 6.05
N LEU A 499 7.40 -15.71 6.56
CA LEU A 499 6.28 -14.87 6.20
C LEU A 499 6.80 -13.50 5.75
N ALA A 500 6.01 -12.77 5.00
CA ALA A 500 6.24 -11.39 4.62
C ALA A 500 4.97 -10.57 4.87
N HIS A 501 4.96 -9.87 6.01
CA HIS A 501 3.84 -9.03 6.45
C HIS A 501 2.51 -9.78 6.52
N PRO A 502 2.38 -10.80 7.40
CA PRO A 502 1.13 -11.54 7.51
C PRO A 502 -0.03 -10.62 7.90
N GLN A 503 -1.20 -10.86 7.30
CA GLN A 503 -2.43 -10.11 7.54
C GLN A 503 -3.48 -11.04 8.16
N GLY A 504 -4.55 -11.39 7.45
CA GLY A 504 -5.61 -12.25 7.96
C GLY A 504 -5.07 -13.57 8.46
N LEU A 505 -5.64 -14.02 9.58
CA LEU A 505 -5.37 -15.34 10.14
C LEU A 505 -6.66 -15.99 10.60
N PHE A 506 -6.65 -17.32 10.63
CA PHE A 506 -7.76 -18.13 11.12
C PHE A 506 -7.20 -19.39 11.76
N VAL A 507 -7.80 -19.86 12.85
CA VAL A 507 -7.45 -21.14 13.46
C VAL A 507 -8.68 -22.03 13.46
N ASP A 508 -8.55 -23.22 12.90
CA ASP A 508 -9.65 -24.19 12.89
C ASP A 508 -9.82 -24.89 14.24
N ALA A 509 -10.85 -25.72 14.36
CA ALA A 509 -11.15 -26.43 15.61
C ALA A 509 -10.08 -27.48 15.99
N LEU A 510 -9.19 -27.86 15.08
CA LEU A 510 -8.06 -28.76 15.32
C LEU A 510 -6.78 -28.00 15.70
N GLY A 511 -6.82 -26.66 15.73
CA GLY A 511 -5.66 -25.82 16.03
C GLY A 511 -4.73 -25.58 14.84
N THR A 512 -5.18 -25.89 13.62
CA THR A 512 -4.45 -25.56 12.39
C THR A 512 -4.60 -24.07 12.10
N LEU A 513 -3.48 -23.40 11.87
CA LEU A 513 -3.40 -21.97 11.58
C LEU A 513 -3.33 -21.74 10.07
N TYR A 514 -4.18 -20.84 9.58
CA TYR A 514 -4.19 -20.34 8.21
C TYR A 514 -3.78 -18.87 8.23
N VAL A 515 -2.90 -18.47 7.32
CA VAL A 515 -2.35 -17.10 7.28
C VAL A 515 -2.33 -16.57 5.86
N ALA A 516 -2.82 -15.36 5.66
CA ALA A 516 -2.61 -14.59 4.46
C ALA A 516 -1.20 -13.99 4.52
N ASP A 517 -0.29 -14.57 3.74
CA ASP A 517 1.09 -14.15 3.62
C ASP A 517 1.18 -13.05 2.55
N GLN A 518 0.75 -11.84 2.96
CA GLN A 518 0.36 -10.75 2.07
C GLN A 518 1.37 -10.49 0.94
N PHE A 519 2.63 -10.24 1.29
CA PHE A 519 3.65 -9.85 0.30
C PHE A 519 4.25 -11.04 -0.46
N ASN A 520 3.92 -12.26 -0.07
CA ASN A 520 4.23 -13.46 -0.84
C ASN A 520 3.02 -13.93 -1.66
N HIS A 521 1.94 -13.15 -1.71
CA HIS A 521 0.80 -13.38 -2.61
C HIS A 521 0.12 -14.75 -2.44
N ARG A 522 0.13 -15.28 -1.21
CA ARG A 522 -0.29 -16.66 -0.93
C ARG A 522 -1.04 -16.79 0.39
N VAL A 523 -1.79 -17.88 0.51
CA VAL A 523 -2.36 -18.36 1.78
C VAL A 523 -1.63 -19.62 2.18
N MET A 524 -1.19 -19.65 3.44
CA MET A 524 -0.35 -20.69 4.00
C MET A 524 -1.06 -21.36 5.17
N ARG A 525 -0.80 -22.65 5.37
CA ARG A 525 -1.35 -23.47 6.46
C ARG A 525 -0.22 -24.04 7.32
N TRP A 526 -0.33 -23.89 8.64
CA TRP A 526 0.50 -24.53 9.66
C TRP A 526 -0.35 -25.47 10.50
N THR A 527 -0.01 -26.75 10.52
CA THR A 527 -0.62 -27.67 11.49
C THR A 527 -0.16 -27.36 12.91
N GLN A 528 -0.93 -27.78 13.90
CA GLN A 528 -0.68 -27.47 15.31
C GLN A 528 0.77 -27.79 15.71
N GLY A 529 1.46 -26.80 16.28
CA GLY A 529 2.87 -26.89 16.64
C GLY A 529 3.84 -26.73 15.46
N ALA A 530 3.38 -26.22 14.32
CA ALA A 530 4.14 -26.04 13.09
C ALA A 530 4.78 -27.35 12.55
N LYS A 531 4.13 -28.49 12.79
CA LYS A 531 4.63 -29.82 12.36
C LYS A 531 4.72 -29.98 10.85
N SER A 532 3.85 -29.30 10.12
CA SER A 532 3.86 -29.23 8.66
C SER A 532 3.40 -27.85 8.21
N VAL A 533 3.99 -27.39 7.10
CA VAL A 533 3.69 -26.10 6.49
C VAL A 533 3.45 -26.29 5.01
N THR A 534 2.32 -25.78 4.51
CA THR A 534 1.94 -25.92 3.10
C THR A 534 1.37 -24.61 2.57
N VAL A 535 1.73 -24.24 1.34
CA VAL A 535 0.96 -23.27 0.55
C VAL A 535 -0.36 -23.94 0.19
N ILE A 536 -1.49 -23.30 0.46
CA ILE A 536 -2.81 -23.85 0.10
C ILE A 536 -3.43 -23.14 -1.11
N MET A 537 -3.11 -21.86 -1.33
CA MET A 537 -3.61 -21.04 -2.45
C MET A 537 -2.63 -19.91 -2.78
N GLY A 538 -2.69 -19.38 -4.00
CA GLY A 538 -1.88 -18.25 -4.45
C GLY A 538 -0.44 -18.62 -4.81
N GLY A 539 0.41 -17.61 -4.98
CA GLY A 539 1.74 -17.73 -5.57
C GLY A 539 1.90 -16.85 -6.81
N TYR A 540 3.12 -16.84 -7.38
CA TYR A 540 3.45 -16.03 -8.55
C TYR A 540 3.03 -16.66 -9.88
N ASP A 541 2.53 -17.91 -9.86
CA ASP A 541 2.07 -18.60 -11.05
C ASP A 541 0.67 -18.10 -11.43
N SER A 542 0.54 -17.63 -12.67
CA SER A 542 -0.58 -16.86 -13.22
C SER A 542 -1.81 -17.70 -13.55
N ASP A 543 -2.33 -18.45 -12.59
CA ASP A 543 -3.54 -19.27 -12.73
C ASP A 543 -4.77 -18.60 -12.11
N ALA A 544 -5.96 -19.20 -12.29
CA ALA A 544 -7.23 -18.74 -11.70
C ALA A 544 -7.20 -18.57 -10.16
N ASN A 545 -6.14 -19.05 -9.51
CA ASN A 545 -5.91 -18.97 -8.06
C ASN A 545 -4.90 -17.92 -7.64
N ALA A 546 -4.38 -17.13 -8.59
CA ALA A 546 -3.46 -16.05 -8.29
C ALA A 546 -4.14 -15.03 -7.37
N LEU A 547 -3.52 -14.82 -6.20
CA LEU A 547 -3.92 -13.82 -5.23
C LEU A 547 -2.97 -12.63 -5.35
N ASN A 548 -3.47 -11.41 -5.18
CA ASN A 548 -2.67 -10.20 -5.18
C ASN A 548 -2.84 -9.46 -3.85
N ASN A 549 -1.81 -9.54 -3.01
CA ASN A 549 -1.81 -8.99 -1.65
C ASN A 549 -3.02 -9.45 -0.83
N PRO A 550 -3.22 -10.77 -0.61
CA PRO A 550 -4.33 -11.25 0.20
C PRO A 550 -4.25 -10.66 1.61
N ARG A 551 -5.38 -10.18 2.14
CA ARG A 551 -5.46 -9.62 3.50
C ARG A 551 -6.38 -10.42 4.38
N GLY A 552 -7.67 -10.11 4.42
CA GLY A 552 -8.63 -10.83 5.23
C GLY A 552 -8.83 -12.27 4.73
N LEU A 553 -9.02 -13.18 5.68
CA LEU A 553 -9.44 -14.57 5.43
C LEU A 553 -10.62 -14.89 6.34
N SER A 554 -11.60 -15.63 5.84
CA SER A 554 -12.65 -16.22 6.66
C SER A 554 -13.07 -17.56 6.08
N PHE A 555 -13.53 -18.45 6.95
CA PHE A 555 -14.14 -19.71 6.56
C PHE A 555 -15.64 -19.69 6.81
N ASP A 556 -16.39 -20.42 5.99
CA ASP A 556 -17.78 -20.78 6.30
C ASP A 556 -17.85 -22.07 7.14
N ARG A 557 -19.07 -22.45 7.55
CA ARG A 557 -19.31 -23.65 8.36
C ARG A 557 -18.97 -24.98 7.65
N TYR A 558 -18.79 -24.95 6.33
CA TYR A 558 -18.45 -26.11 5.51
C TYR A 558 -16.93 -26.20 5.26
N GLY A 559 -16.15 -25.23 5.75
CA GLY A 559 -14.70 -25.17 5.55
C GLY A 559 -14.29 -24.54 4.22
N ASN A 560 -15.21 -23.89 3.50
CA ASN A 560 -14.85 -23.12 2.31
C ASN A 560 -14.06 -21.88 2.71
N LEU A 561 -12.96 -21.61 2.01
CA LEU A 561 -12.08 -20.48 2.27
C LEU A 561 -12.54 -19.26 1.47
N TYR A 562 -12.66 -18.11 2.12
CA TYR A 562 -12.92 -16.81 1.51
C TYR A 562 -11.71 -15.91 1.73
N VAL A 563 -11.22 -15.29 0.66
CA VAL A 563 -10.02 -14.45 0.67
C VAL A 563 -10.34 -13.08 0.12
N ALA A 564 -9.98 -12.03 0.87
CA ALA A 564 -9.91 -10.68 0.33
C ALA A 564 -8.67 -10.53 -0.54
N ASP A 565 -8.89 -10.59 -1.86
CA ASP A 565 -7.88 -10.47 -2.90
C ASP A 565 -7.74 -8.98 -3.28
N VAL A 566 -7.03 -8.26 -2.42
CA VAL A 566 -7.19 -6.82 -2.22
C VAL A 566 -6.82 -6.00 -3.45
N CYS A 567 -5.67 -6.30 -4.06
CA CYS A 567 -5.21 -5.58 -5.25
C CYS A 567 -5.96 -5.99 -6.52
N ASN A 568 -6.72 -7.08 -6.48
CA ASN A 568 -7.66 -7.46 -7.53
C ASN A 568 -9.10 -6.99 -7.26
N HIS A 569 -9.32 -6.21 -6.19
CA HIS A 569 -10.60 -5.58 -5.88
C HIS A 569 -11.78 -6.58 -5.79
N ARG A 570 -11.53 -7.76 -5.23
CA ARG A 570 -12.51 -8.86 -5.19
C ARG A 570 -12.38 -9.72 -3.94
N ILE A 571 -13.45 -10.47 -3.64
CA ILE A 571 -13.42 -11.58 -2.70
C ILE A 571 -13.52 -12.88 -3.50
N GLN A 572 -12.57 -13.78 -3.29
CA GLN A 572 -12.58 -15.12 -3.89
C GLN A 572 -12.97 -16.16 -2.86
N GLN A 573 -13.78 -17.13 -3.26
CA GLN A 573 -14.14 -18.30 -2.48
C GLN A 573 -13.57 -19.56 -3.12
N PHE A 574 -12.95 -20.41 -2.31
CA PHE A 574 -12.39 -21.69 -2.69
C PHE A 574 -13.12 -22.80 -1.95
N SER A 575 -13.60 -23.79 -2.69
CA SER A 575 -14.43 -24.86 -2.12
C SER A 575 -13.54 -25.94 -1.51
N LEU A 576 -13.88 -26.40 -0.32
CA LEU A 576 -13.22 -27.56 0.28
C LEU A 576 -13.56 -28.82 -0.56
N GLN A 577 -12.56 -29.65 -0.87
CA GLN A 577 -12.73 -30.89 -1.65
C GLN A 577 -13.02 -32.11 -0.79
#